data_AF-A0A370TDJ9-F1
#
_entry.id   AF-A0A370TDJ9-F1
#
_cell.length_a   1.000
_cell.length_b   1.000
_cell.length_c   1.000
_cell.angle_alpha   90.00
_cell.angle_beta   90.00
_cell.angle_gamma   90.00
#
_symmetry.space_group_name_H-M   'P 1'
#
loop_
_entity.id
_entity.type
_entity.pdbx_description
1 polymer ?
#
loop_
_entity_poly.entity_id
_entity_poly.type
_entity_poly.pdbx_seq_one_letter_code
_entity_poly.pdbx_strand_id
1 'polypeptide(L)'
;MESEGEDAMRRAVGEDVHDYVNKVFLGISPNITINGLPPTSDLVPSILSSTITTDGVIEEHEPFNHRLFEKAKANARKEEDLIEEIAALRRKVPEAVVEGMRRRFKEEMEADEEGLRALGEGMRETEGEADVLGLVKLERQADVEAGWERSVKGLERVVKGMPEMVARCERAERAEVYVNGMDGR
;
A
#
# COMPACT_ATOMS: atom_id res chain seq x y z
N MET A 1 -8.06 80.45 -11.54
CA MET A 1 -9.49 80.33 -11.20
C MET A 1 -10.15 79.44 -12.25
N GLU A 2 -9.67 78.20 -12.39
CA GLU A 2 -10.07 77.27 -13.48
C GLU A 2 -10.45 75.87 -12.93
N SER A 3 -10.55 75.73 -11.60
CA SER A 3 -10.69 74.42 -10.95
C SER A 3 -12.13 73.92 -10.80
N GLU A 4 -13.14 74.80 -10.81
CA GLU A 4 -14.52 74.40 -10.54
C GLU A 4 -15.20 73.74 -11.76
N GLY A 5 -14.80 74.12 -12.98
CA GLY A 5 -15.33 73.55 -14.22
C GLY A 5 -14.77 72.16 -14.53
N GLU A 6 -13.47 71.93 -14.27
CA GLU A 6 -12.86 70.60 -14.40
C GLU A 6 -13.47 69.62 -13.40
N ASP A 7 -13.77 70.06 -12.18
CA ASP A 7 -14.36 69.23 -11.14
C ASP A 7 -15.81 68.83 -11.47
N ALA A 8 -16.60 69.73 -12.07
CA ALA A 8 -17.94 69.40 -12.55
C ALA A 8 -17.92 68.31 -13.66
N MET A 9 -16.99 68.42 -14.61
CA MET A 9 -16.81 67.41 -15.66
C MET A 9 -16.31 66.08 -15.08
N ARG A 10 -15.40 66.11 -14.11
CA ARG A 10 -14.91 64.92 -13.41
C ARG A 10 -16.02 64.20 -12.65
N ARG A 11 -16.94 64.92 -12.02
CA ARG A 11 -18.10 64.32 -11.33
C ARG A 11 -19.07 63.68 -12.31
N ALA A 12 -19.40 64.34 -13.41
CA ALA A 12 -20.29 63.79 -14.44
C ALA A 12 -19.70 62.51 -15.06
N VAL A 13 -18.41 62.54 -15.41
CA VAL A 13 -17.70 61.34 -15.90
C VAL A 13 -17.63 60.26 -14.82
N GLY A 14 -17.47 60.63 -13.54
CA GLY A 14 -17.50 59.70 -12.41
C GLY A 14 -18.84 58.98 -12.27
N GLU A 15 -19.95 59.70 -12.43
CA GLU A 15 -21.31 59.15 -12.44
C GLU A 15 -21.52 58.19 -13.63
N ASP A 16 -21.13 58.61 -14.83
CA ASP A 16 -21.21 57.77 -16.04
C ASP A 16 -20.37 56.48 -15.91
N VAL A 17 -19.18 56.58 -15.33
CA VAL A 17 -18.30 55.43 -15.08
C VAL A 17 -18.89 54.52 -14.02
N HIS A 18 -19.45 55.08 -12.94
CA HIS A 18 -20.11 54.29 -11.91
C HIS A 18 -21.31 53.51 -12.48
N ASP A 19 -22.14 54.16 -13.30
CA ASP A 19 -23.25 53.54 -14.01
C ASP A 19 -22.81 52.45 -14.99
N TYR A 20 -21.70 52.68 -15.69
CA TYR A 20 -21.10 51.69 -16.58
C TYR A 20 -20.64 50.45 -15.80
N VAL A 21 -19.92 50.65 -14.69
CA VAL A 21 -19.47 49.58 -13.80
C VAL A 21 -20.67 48.77 -13.29
N ASN A 22 -21.73 49.44 -12.83
CA ASN A 22 -22.97 48.78 -12.37
C ASN A 22 -23.57 47.89 -13.46
N LYS A 23 -23.68 48.38 -14.70
CA LYS A 23 -24.22 47.60 -15.83
C LYS A 23 -23.36 46.38 -16.16
N VAL A 24 -22.03 46.52 -16.14
CA VAL A 24 -21.10 45.42 -16.40
C VAL A 24 -21.21 44.35 -15.32
N PHE A 25 -21.16 44.73 -14.04
CA PHE A 25 -21.22 43.79 -12.92
C PHE A 25 -22.56 43.05 -12.85
N LEU A 26 -23.68 43.75 -13.10
CA LEU A 26 -24.99 43.10 -13.19
C LEU A 26 -25.05 42.11 -14.37
N GLY A 27 -24.50 42.48 -15.53
CA GLY A 27 -24.48 41.62 -16.72
C GLY A 27 -23.62 40.36 -16.59
N ILE A 28 -22.50 40.44 -15.86
CA ILE A 28 -21.59 39.30 -15.63
C ILE A 28 -21.93 38.49 -14.37
N SER A 29 -22.70 39.04 -13.43
CA SER A 29 -23.09 38.37 -12.17
C SER A 29 -23.61 36.93 -12.33
N PRO A 30 -24.43 36.56 -13.33
CA PRO A 30 -24.88 35.16 -13.49
C PRO A 30 -23.78 34.19 -13.95
N ASN A 31 -22.67 34.71 -14.49
CA ASN A 31 -21.57 33.92 -15.03
C ASN A 31 -20.32 33.92 -14.12
N ILE A 32 -20.39 34.60 -12.98
CA ILE A 32 -19.32 34.62 -11.98
C ILE A 32 -19.71 33.69 -10.84
N THR A 33 -18.72 32.97 -10.33
CA THR A 33 -18.85 32.24 -9.08
C THR A 33 -17.89 32.82 -8.07
N ILE A 34 -18.36 32.96 -6.83
CA ILE A 34 -17.53 33.35 -5.69
C ILE A 34 -17.36 32.07 -4.87
N ASN A 35 -16.14 31.54 -4.80
CA ASN A 35 -15.83 30.28 -4.12
C ASN A 35 -16.71 29.10 -4.58
N GLY A 36 -17.05 29.05 -5.87
CA GLY A 36 -17.87 27.98 -6.46
C GLY A 36 -19.39 28.10 -6.22
N LEU A 37 -19.86 29.17 -5.58
CA LEU A 37 -21.28 29.46 -5.41
C LEU A 37 -21.70 30.65 -6.30
N PRO A 38 -22.91 30.63 -6.87
CA PRO A 38 -23.44 31.80 -7.56
C PRO A 38 -23.61 32.94 -6.54
N PRO A 39 -23.23 34.18 -6.91
CA PRO A 39 -23.44 35.33 -6.04
C PRO A 39 -24.94 35.47 -5.75
N THR A 40 -25.29 35.70 -4.48
CA THR A 40 -26.68 36.01 -4.09
C THR A 40 -27.11 37.33 -4.72
N SER A 41 -28.38 37.45 -5.13
CA SER A 41 -28.93 38.63 -5.82
C SER A 41 -28.66 39.96 -5.09
N ASP A 42 -28.49 39.92 -3.77
CA ASP A 42 -28.31 41.10 -2.92
C ASP A 42 -26.82 41.47 -2.68
N LEU A 43 -25.88 40.55 -2.97
CA LEU A 43 -24.44 40.78 -2.76
C LEU A 43 -23.87 41.78 -3.75
N VAL A 44 -24.27 41.67 -5.03
CA VAL A 44 -23.72 42.54 -6.10
C VAL A 44 -24.16 44.00 -5.92
N PRO A 45 -25.44 44.32 -5.65
CA PRO A 45 -25.86 45.68 -5.31
C PRO A 45 -25.20 46.22 -4.04
N SER A 46 -24.99 45.37 -3.03
CA SER A 46 -24.32 45.77 -1.78
C SER A 46 -22.86 46.15 -2.01
N ILE A 47 -22.11 45.38 -2.80
CA ILE A 47 -20.70 45.65 -3.11
C ILE A 47 -20.56 46.93 -3.94
N LEU A 48 -21.50 47.18 -4.86
CA LEU A 48 -21.51 48.36 -5.73
C LEU A 48 -21.95 49.64 -4.99
N SER A 49 -22.84 49.51 -4.00
CA SER A 49 -23.30 50.63 -3.16
C SER A 49 -22.31 50.97 -2.04
N SER A 50 -21.45 50.04 -1.65
CA SER A 50 -20.35 50.32 -0.73
C SER A 50 -19.34 51.21 -1.43
N THR A 51 -19.34 52.50 -1.11
CA THR A 51 -18.24 53.40 -1.45
C THR A 51 -16.96 52.86 -0.82
N ILE A 52 -16.15 52.16 -1.61
CA ILE A 52 -14.81 51.72 -1.20
C ILE A 52 -13.98 52.98 -1.01
N THR A 53 -14.00 53.53 0.19
CA THR A 53 -12.98 54.46 0.65
C THR A 53 -11.69 53.66 0.72
N THR A 54 -10.79 53.87 -0.24
CA THR A 54 -9.44 53.27 -0.26
C THR A 54 -8.50 53.87 0.79
N ASP A 55 -9.04 54.53 1.82
CA ASP A 55 -8.32 55.03 2.99
C ASP A 55 -8.88 54.34 4.24
N GLY A 56 -8.09 53.41 4.79
CA GLY A 56 -8.41 52.69 6.01
C GLY A 56 -9.30 51.46 5.75
N VAL A 57 -8.71 50.27 5.82
CA VAL A 57 -9.46 49.03 6.04
C VAL A 57 -10.19 49.21 7.37
N ILE A 58 -11.45 49.64 7.31
CA ILE A 58 -12.34 49.58 8.46
C ILE A 58 -12.56 48.08 8.66
N GLU A 59 -11.89 47.51 9.65
CA GLU A 59 -12.16 46.13 10.09
C GLU A 59 -13.60 46.11 10.62
N GLU A 60 -14.55 45.86 9.72
CA GLU A 60 -15.94 45.60 10.07
C GLU A 60 -15.98 44.27 10.81
N HIS A 61 -15.78 44.32 12.12
CA HIS A 61 -15.94 43.16 12.99
C HIS A 61 -17.41 42.75 12.98
N GLU A 62 -17.65 41.51 12.52
CA GLU A 62 -18.96 40.88 12.71
C GLU A 62 -19.36 40.93 14.20
N PRO A 63 -20.62 41.27 14.52
CA PRO A 63 -21.10 41.23 15.88
C PRO A 63 -20.94 39.84 16.49
N PHE A 64 -20.47 39.77 17.74
CA PHE A 64 -20.22 38.51 18.42
C PHE A 64 -21.48 37.66 18.51
N ASN A 65 -21.49 36.52 17.81
CA ASN A 65 -22.61 35.60 17.83
C ASN A 65 -22.46 34.60 18.98
N HIS A 66 -23.18 34.86 20.08
CA HIS A 66 -23.19 33.98 21.26
C HIS A 66 -23.55 32.52 20.94
N ARG A 67 -24.42 32.27 19.94
CA ARG A 67 -24.81 30.90 19.56
C ARG A 67 -23.66 30.15 18.89
N LEU A 68 -22.89 30.83 18.03
CA LEU A 68 -21.71 30.24 17.40
C LEU A 68 -20.62 29.98 18.44
N PHE A 69 -20.45 30.88 19.40
CA PHE A 69 -19.50 30.69 20.50
C PHE A 69 -19.89 29.51 21.40
N GLU A 70 -21.17 29.37 21.77
CA GLU A 70 -21.64 28.21 22.54
C GLU A 70 -21.46 26.90 21.77
N LYS A 71 -21.71 26.91 20.46
CA LYS A 71 -21.43 25.76 19.59
C LYS A 71 -19.94 25.43 19.52
N ALA A 72 -19.08 26.43 19.39
CA ALA A 72 -17.63 26.25 19.40
C ALA A 72 -17.15 25.66 20.72
N LYS A 73 -17.66 26.17 21.85
CA LYS A 73 -17.38 25.63 23.19
C LYS A 73 -17.88 24.19 23.36
N ALA A 74 -19.06 23.88 22.85
CA ALA A 74 -19.61 22.52 22.89
C ALA A 74 -18.79 21.56 22.02
N ASN A 75 -18.32 22.01 20.85
CA ASN A 75 -17.46 21.22 19.98
C ASN A 75 -16.08 20.98 20.60
N ALA A 76 -15.48 21.99 21.23
CA ALA A 76 -14.21 21.83 21.93
C ALA A 76 -14.29 20.77 23.05
N ARG A 77 -15.39 20.74 23.81
CA ARG A 77 -15.63 19.68 24.82
C ARG A 77 -15.73 18.30 24.19
N LYS A 78 -16.51 18.18 23.11
CA LYS A 78 -16.63 16.90 22.38
C LYS A 78 -15.29 16.44 21.82
N GLU A 79 -14.46 17.37 21.37
CA GLU A 79 -13.11 17.07 20.89
C GLU A 79 -12.25 16.50 22.02
N GLU A 80 -12.25 17.13 23.20
CA GLU A 80 -11.56 16.62 24.38
C GLU A 80 -12.05 15.22 24.79
N ASP A 81 -13.36 15.01 24.86
CA ASP A 81 -13.97 13.71 25.20
C ASP A 81 -13.57 12.62 24.19
N LEU A 82 -13.59 12.92 22.89
CA LEU A 82 -13.19 11.99 21.84
C LEU A 82 -11.69 11.69 21.88
N ILE A 83 -10.85 12.66 22.22
CA ILE A 83 -9.41 12.45 22.39
C ILE A 83 -9.16 11.48 23.55
N GLU A 84 -9.87 11.63 24.67
CA GLU A 84 -9.78 10.71 25.80
C GLU A 84 -10.24 9.30 25.42
N GLU A 85 -11.37 9.18 24.71
CA GLU A 85 -11.90 7.90 24.23
C GLU A 85 -10.91 7.20 23.29
N ILE A 86 -10.33 7.93 22.32
CA ILE A 86 -9.35 7.38 21.39
C ILE A 86 -8.09 6.93 22.13
N ALA A 87 -7.62 7.70 23.12
CA ALA A 87 -6.47 7.30 23.93
C ALA A 87 -6.76 6.02 24.73
N ALA A 88 -7.96 5.91 25.32
CA ALA A 88 -8.38 4.71 26.02
C ALA A 88 -8.50 3.50 25.08
N LEU A 89 -9.04 3.71 23.87
CA LEU A 89 -9.22 2.69 22.84
C LEU A 89 -7.86 2.18 22.33
N ARG A 90 -6.93 3.08 22.03
CA ARG A 90 -5.56 2.75 21.62
C ARG A 90 -4.81 1.92 22.66
N ARG A 91 -5.11 2.14 23.94
CA ARG A 91 -4.52 1.34 25.03
C ARG A 91 -5.18 -0.03 25.18
N LYS A 92 -6.50 -0.11 25.14
CA LYS A 92 -7.25 -1.35 25.50
C LYS A 92 -7.45 -2.32 24.32
N VAL A 93 -7.67 -1.80 23.11
CA VAL A 93 -8.06 -2.64 21.97
C VAL A 93 -6.96 -3.57 21.48
N PRO A 94 -5.69 -3.13 21.32
CA PRO A 94 -4.64 -4.03 20.85
C PRO A 94 -4.45 -5.23 21.79
N GLU A 95 -4.46 -5.00 23.10
CA GLU A 95 -4.35 -6.07 24.12
C GLU A 95 -5.53 -7.05 24.03
N ALA A 96 -6.77 -6.54 24.01
CA ALA A 96 -7.96 -7.38 23.90
C ALA A 96 -8.01 -8.20 22.58
N VAL A 97 -7.54 -7.63 21.47
CA VAL A 97 -7.47 -8.33 20.18
C VAL A 97 -6.41 -9.44 20.22
N VAL A 98 -5.24 -9.18 20.80
CA VAL A 98 -4.18 -10.18 20.95
C VAL A 98 -4.63 -11.31 21.87
N GLU A 99 -5.28 -11.02 22.99
CA GLU A 99 -5.84 -12.04 23.88
C GLU A 99 -6.93 -12.87 23.18
N GLY A 100 -7.83 -12.22 22.44
CA GLY A 100 -8.87 -12.88 21.66
C GLY A 100 -8.30 -13.81 20.59
N MET A 101 -7.26 -13.35 19.88
CA MET A 101 -6.56 -14.15 18.88
C MET A 101 -5.79 -15.31 19.50
N ARG A 102 -5.09 -15.08 20.62
CA ARG A 102 -4.37 -16.12 21.36
C ARG A 102 -5.31 -17.21 21.86
N ARG A 103 -6.50 -16.84 22.34
CA ARG A 103 -7.53 -17.80 22.77
C ARG A 103 -8.01 -18.63 21.59
N ARG A 104 -8.39 -18.01 20.47
CA ARG A 104 -8.83 -18.72 19.26
C ARG A 104 -7.76 -19.66 18.72
N PHE A 105 -6.52 -19.18 18.62
CA PHE A 105 -5.41 -20.00 18.17
C PHE A 105 -5.18 -21.22 19.07
N LYS A 106 -5.33 -21.06 20.39
CA LYS A 106 -5.24 -22.17 21.33
C LYS A 106 -6.38 -23.18 21.14
N GLU A 107 -7.61 -22.70 20.97
CA GLU A 107 -8.77 -23.54 20.70
C GLU A 107 -8.61 -24.31 19.37
N GLU A 108 -8.10 -23.66 18.32
CA GLU A 108 -7.79 -24.29 17.03
C GLU A 108 -6.66 -25.33 17.14
N MET A 109 -5.58 -25.03 17.87
CA MET A 109 -4.50 -25.99 18.11
C MET A 109 -4.97 -27.22 18.88
N GLU A 110 -5.82 -27.04 19.90
CA GLU A 110 -6.41 -28.16 20.65
C GLU A 110 -7.30 -29.03 19.75
N ALA A 111 -8.14 -28.40 18.91
CA ALA A 111 -8.98 -29.11 17.94
C ALA A 111 -8.16 -29.85 16.87
N ASP A 112 -7.09 -29.24 16.36
CA ASP A 112 -6.16 -29.85 15.39
C ASP A 112 -5.42 -31.04 16.02
N GLU A 113 -4.99 -30.91 17.29
CA GLU A 113 -4.33 -32.00 18.01
C GLU A 113 -5.29 -33.16 18.25
N GLU A 114 -6.54 -32.89 18.64
CA GLU A 114 -7.59 -33.90 18.76
C GLU A 114 -7.88 -34.60 17.42
N GLY A 115 -7.95 -33.84 16.33
CA GLY A 115 -8.10 -34.38 14.97
C GLY A 115 -6.93 -35.28 14.56
N LEU A 116 -5.69 -34.88 14.87
CA LEU A 116 -4.48 -35.67 14.64
C LEU A 116 -4.46 -36.95 15.48
N ARG A 117 -4.87 -36.89 16.76
CA ARG A 117 -4.98 -38.07 17.62
C ARG A 117 -6.03 -39.04 17.08
N ALA A 118 -7.21 -38.56 16.69
CA ALA A 118 -8.26 -39.40 16.11
C ALA A 118 -7.82 -40.06 14.80
N LEU A 119 -7.10 -39.32 13.93
CA LEU A 119 -6.53 -39.88 12.71
C LEU A 119 -5.42 -40.90 13.00
N GLY A 120 -4.57 -40.64 14.00
CA GLY A 120 -3.50 -41.56 14.40
C GLY A 120 -4.04 -42.85 15.03
N GLU A 121 -5.12 -42.77 15.80
CA GLU A 121 -5.86 -43.94 16.31
C GLU A 121 -6.51 -44.72 15.16
N GLY A 122 -7.17 -44.04 14.22
CA GLY A 122 -7.71 -44.66 13.01
C GLY A 122 -6.65 -45.27 12.08
N MET A 123 -5.45 -44.69 12.02
CA MET A 123 -4.30 -45.26 11.31
C MET A 123 -3.73 -46.48 12.02
N ARG A 124 -3.72 -46.51 13.36
CA ARG A 124 -3.30 -47.71 14.10
C ARG A 124 -4.29 -48.86 13.98
N GLU A 125 -5.59 -48.56 13.88
CA GLU A 125 -6.62 -49.55 13.60
C GLU A 125 -6.50 -50.08 12.17
N THR A 126 -6.15 -49.21 11.21
CA THR A 126 -5.94 -49.58 9.80
C THR A 126 -4.52 -50.01 9.43
N GLU A 127 -3.51 -49.89 10.31
CA GLU A 127 -2.18 -50.51 10.14
C GLU A 127 -2.26 -52.05 10.18
N GLY A 128 -3.36 -52.61 10.70
CA GLY A 128 -3.73 -54.02 10.51
C GLY A 128 -4.22 -54.36 9.09
N GLU A 129 -4.52 -53.34 8.28
CA GLU A 129 -5.11 -53.43 6.94
C GLU A 129 -4.41 -52.41 6.02
N ALA A 130 -3.13 -52.66 5.74
CA ALA A 130 -2.21 -51.81 4.98
C ALA A 130 -2.60 -51.62 3.49
N ASP A 131 -3.75 -51.00 3.24
CA ASP A 131 -4.24 -50.63 1.90
C ASP A 131 -5.05 -49.31 1.89
N VAL A 132 -4.75 -48.37 2.79
CA VAL A 132 -5.55 -47.14 2.95
C VAL A 132 -5.17 -46.02 1.95
N LEU A 133 -4.08 -46.15 1.19
CA LEU A 133 -3.66 -45.15 0.19
C LEU A 133 -3.72 -45.63 -1.26
N GLY A 134 -4.25 -46.83 -1.54
CA GLY A 134 -4.25 -47.41 -2.89
C GLY A 134 -2.85 -47.61 -3.48
N LEU A 135 -1.82 -47.54 -2.64
CA LEU A 135 -0.43 -47.77 -3.01
C LEU A 135 -0.19 -49.27 -3.02
N VAL A 136 -0.70 -49.92 -4.08
CA VAL A 136 -0.28 -51.26 -4.46
C VAL A 136 1.24 -51.25 -4.54
N LYS A 137 1.91 -52.27 -3.97
CA LYS A 137 3.35 -52.49 -4.13
C LYS A 137 3.71 -52.28 -5.60
N LEU A 138 4.49 -51.23 -5.89
CA LEU A 138 4.93 -50.92 -7.25
C LEU A 138 5.70 -52.13 -7.78
N GLU A 139 5.10 -52.89 -8.69
CA GLU A 139 5.65 -54.15 -9.21
C GLU A 139 7.09 -54.00 -9.76
N ARG A 140 7.43 -52.79 -10.23
CA ARG A 140 8.71 -52.45 -10.84
C ARG A 140 9.73 -51.82 -9.88
N GLN A 141 9.40 -51.60 -8.61
CA GLN A 141 10.29 -50.93 -7.66
C GLN A 141 11.58 -51.74 -7.43
N ALA A 142 11.45 -53.05 -7.25
CA ALA A 142 12.60 -53.94 -7.08
C ALA A 142 13.55 -53.92 -8.30
N ASP A 143 12.99 -53.82 -9.51
CA ASP A 143 13.78 -53.74 -10.74
C ASP A 143 14.51 -52.39 -10.88
N VAL A 144 13.87 -51.30 -10.46
CA VAL A 144 14.48 -49.95 -10.45
C VAL A 144 15.62 -49.90 -9.45
N GLU A 145 15.44 -50.43 -8.24
CA GLU A 145 16.48 -50.48 -7.21
C GLU A 145 17.67 -51.35 -7.65
N ALA A 146 17.40 -52.52 -8.22
CA ALA A 146 18.44 -53.38 -8.77
C ALA A 146 19.17 -52.74 -9.97
N GLY A 147 18.45 -52.01 -10.82
CA GLY A 147 19.02 -51.24 -11.93
C GLY A 147 19.93 -50.11 -11.44
N TRP A 148 19.49 -49.37 -10.43
CA TRP A 148 20.27 -48.31 -9.80
C TRP A 148 21.55 -48.84 -9.18
N GLU A 149 21.47 -49.91 -8.40
CA GLU A 149 22.65 -50.51 -7.74
C GLU A 149 23.69 -51.00 -8.76
N ARG A 150 23.25 -51.64 -9.86
CA ARG A 150 24.13 -52.05 -10.96
C ARG A 150 24.81 -50.85 -11.61
N SER A 151 24.09 -49.75 -11.79
CA SER A 151 24.58 -48.54 -12.44
C SER A 151 25.62 -47.83 -11.58
N VAL A 152 25.36 -47.71 -10.27
CA VAL A 152 26.29 -47.15 -9.29
C VAL A 152 27.58 -47.98 -9.21
N LYS A 153 27.47 -49.31 -9.09
CA LYS A 153 28.66 -50.20 -9.09
C LYS A 153 29.44 -50.13 -10.41
N GLY A 154 28.75 -49.96 -11.53
CA GLY A 154 29.37 -49.77 -12.84
C GLY A 154 30.17 -48.47 -12.91
N LEU A 155 29.60 -47.38 -12.44
CA LEU A 155 30.25 -46.06 -12.39
C LEU A 155 31.47 -46.08 -11.45
N GLU A 156 31.35 -46.70 -10.29
CA GLU A 156 32.46 -46.85 -9.33
C GLU A 156 33.64 -47.60 -9.95
N ARG A 157 33.37 -48.67 -10.73
CA ARG A 157 34.42 -49.41 -11.45
C ARG A 157 35.13 -48.55 -12.49
N VAL A 158 34.37 -47.73 -13.24
CA VAL A 158 34.93 -46.80 -14.24
C VAL A 158 35.81 -45.75 -13.56
N VAL A 159 35.32 -45.14 -12.48
CA VAL A 159 36.07 -44.14 -11.70
C VAL A 159 37.36 -44.74 -11.14
N LYS A 160 37.31 -45.98 -10.62
CA LYS A 160 38.50 -46.68 -10.12
C LYS A 160 39.50 -47.06 -11.22
N GLY A 161 39.02 -47.35 -12.43
CA GLY A 161 39.85 -47.73 -13.59
C GLY A 161 40.45 -46.54 -14.36
N MET A 162 39.91 -45.33 -14.21
CA MET A 162 40.39 -44.14 -14.91
C MET A 162 41.88 -43.84 -14.68
N PRO A 163 42.42 -43.84 -13.45
CA PRO A 163 43.83 -43.53 -13.21
C PRO A 163 44.80 -44.51 -13.90
N GLU A 164 44.43 -45.79 -14.00
CA GLU A 164 45.24 -46.78 -14.68
C GLU A 164 45.28 -46.53 -16.20
N MET A 165 44.12 -46.22 -16.80
CA MET A 165 44.05 -45.88 -18.22
C MET A 165 44.85 -44.60 -18.51
N VAL A 166 44.74 -43.57 -17.67
CA VAL A 166 45.53 -42.34 -17.79
C VAL A 166 47.03 -42.66 -17.72
N ALA A 167 47.47 -43.46 -16.75
CA ALA A 167 48.87 -43.86 -16.64
C ALA A 167 49.36 -44.67 -17.86
N ARG A 168 48.50 -45.50 -18.48
CA ARG A 168 48.81 -46.20 -19.74
C ARG A 168 48.93 -45.22 -20.90
N CYS A 169 48.02 -44.26 -21.03
CA CYS A 169 48.08 -43.21 -22.04
C CYS A 169 49.35 -42.36 -21.90
N GLU A 170 49.67 -41.88 -20.71
CA GLU A 170 50.90 -41.10 -20.50
C GLU A 170 52.17 -41.91 -20.77
N ARG A 171 52.19 -43.22 -20.47
CA ARG A 171 53.33 -44.08 -20.82
C ARG A 171 53.45 -44.26 -22.32
N ALA A 172 52.33 -44.44 -23.02
CA ALA A 172 52.31 -44.53 -24.48
C ALA A 172 52.80 -43.21 -25.12
N GLU A 173 52.35 -42.07 -24.61
CA GLU A 173 52.78 -40.73 -25.05
C GLU A 173 54.28 -40.50 -24.80
N ARG A 174 54.79 -40.85 -23.61
CA ARG A 174 56.23 -40.79 -23.32
C ARG A 174 57.06 -41.70 -24.23
N ALA A 175 56.54 -42.89 -24.56
CA ALA A 175 57.19 -43.81 -25.47
C ALA A 175 57.18 -43.30 -26.92
N GLU A 176 56.07 -42.69 -27.36
CA GLU A 176 55.96 -42.04 -28.67
C GLU A 176 56.99 -40.91 -28.83
N VAL A 177 57.12 -40.04 -27.82
CA VAL A 177 58.12 -38.97 -27.81
C VAL A 177 59.54 -39.53 -27.91
N TYR A 178 59.81 -40.67 -27.26
CA TYR A 178 61.14 -41.30 -27.31
C TYR A 178 61.45 -41.91 -28.68
N VAL A 179 60.47 -42.58 -29.31
CA VAL A 179 60.61 -43.18 -30.64
C VAL A 179 60.77 -42.09 -31.71
N ASN A 180 59.91 -41.07 -31.71
CA ASN A 180 60.01 -39.94 -32.63
C ASN A 180 61.29 -39.11 -32.42
N GLY A 181 61.84 -39.08 -31.19
CA GLY A 181 63.11 -38.44 -30.88
C GLY A 181 64.36 -39.23 -31.30
N MET A 182 64.23 -40.54 -31.54
CA MET A 182 65.32 -41.40 -32.05
C MET A 182 65.44 -41.35 -33.58
N ASP A 183 64.33 -41.16 -34.32
CA ASP A 183 64.33 -41.05 -35.79
C ASP A 183 64.88 -39.71 -36.33
N GLY A 184 65.24 -38.77 -35.43
CA GLY A 184 65.75 -37.43 -35.76
C GLY A 184 67.29 -37.27 -35.67
N ARG A 185 68.07 -38.36 -35.64
CA ARG A 185 69.54 -38.31 -35.61
C ARG A 185 70.20 -39.17 -36.67
#